data_AF-A0A660N107-F1
#
_entry.id   AF-A0A660N107-F1
#
_cell.length_a   1.000
_cell.length_b   1.000
_cell.length_c   1.000
_cell.angle_alpha   90.00
_cell.angle_beta   90.00
_cell.angle_gamma   90.00
#
_symmetry.space_group_name_H-M   'P 1'
#
loop_
_entity.id
_entity.type
_entity.pdbx_description
1 polymer ?
#
loop_
_entity_poly.entity_id
_entity_poly.type
_entity_poly.pdbx_seq_one_letter_code
_entity_poly.pdbx_strand_id
1 'polypeptide(L)'
;MQLDIDRLIAYFGGVNALAEALKQQDPEHAASTAAIYKWRTRGSLPLAQLQKLTALAQAQGRPLDLNAFIHQQAELEKNTMNTNNRVIIFDTTMRDGEQSPGASMTKEEKLRLARQLEKLGVDVIEA
;
A
#
# COMPACT_ATOMS: atom_id res chain seq x y z
N MET A 1 -9.11 1.55 5.52
CA MET A 1 -8.03 0.73 6.09
C MET A 1 -8.68 -0.29 7.01
N GLN A 2 -8.80 -1.54 6.59
CA GLN A 2 -9.39 -2.60 7.41
C GLN A 2 -8.26 -3.31 8.16
N LEU A 3 -8.40 -3.49 9.47
CA LEU A 3 -7.39 -4.18 10.25
C LEU A 3 -7.62 -5.69 10.13
N ASP A 4 -6.56 -6.43 9.91
CA ASP A 4 -6.51 -7.88 9.99
C ASP A 4 -6.58 -8.31 11.45
N ILE A 5 -7.81 -8.40 11.94
CA ILE A 5 -8.10 -8.81 13.32
C ILE A 5 -7.66 -10.26 13.56
N ASP A 6 -7.67 -11.12 12.54
CA ASP A 6 -7.28 -12.53 12.68
C ASP A 6 -5.77 -12.67 12.91
N ARG A 7 -4.97 -11.92 12.15
CA ARG A 7 -3.53 -11.84 12.37
C ARG A 7 -3.18 -11.23 13.71
N LEU A 8 -3.93 -10.20 14.14
CA LEU A 8 -3.77 -9.60 15.47
C LEU A 8 -4.08 -10.61 16.56
N ILE A 9 -5.18 -11.36 16.46
CA ILE A 9 -5.54 -12.44 17.40
C ILE A 9 -4.43 -13.49 17.45
N ALA A 10 -3.92 -13.93 16.29
CA ALA A 10 -2.86 -14.93 16.21
C ALA A 10 -1.56 -14.46 16.87
N TYR A 11 -1.20 -13.18 16.67
CA TYR A 11 -0.01 -12.58 17.28
C TYR A 11 -0.03 -12.65 18.81
N PHE A 12 -1.20 -12.43 19.42
CA PHE A 12 -1.38 -12.52 20.87
C PHE A 12 -1.64 -13.96 21.37
N GLY A 13 -1.61 -14.97 20.49
CA GLY A 13 -1.80 -16.38 20.87
C GLY A 13 -3.26 -16.82 20.98
N GLY A 14 -4.19 -16.08 20.37
CA GLY A 14 -5.61 -16.41 20.30
C GLY A 14 -6.52 -15.47 21.08
N VAL A 15 -7.83 -15.67 20.94
CA VAL A 15 -8.87 -14.76 21.49
C VAL A 15 -8.80 -14.66 23.02
N ASN A 16 -8.56 -15.77 23.70
CA ASN A 16 -8.49 -15.80 25.16
C ASN A 16 -7.25 -15.04 25.67
N ALA A 17 -6.10 -15.29 25.04
CA ALA A 17 -4.85 -14.62 25.41
C ALA A 17 -4.92 -13.11 25.11
N LEU A 18 -5.56 -12.71 24.01
CA LEU A 18 -5.82 -11.31 23.69
C LEU A 18 -6.76 -10.63 24.70
N ALA A 19 -7.82 -11.31 25.13
CA ALA A 19 -8.74 -10.78 26.16
C ALA A 19 -8.01 -10.59 27.50
N GLU A 20 -7.19 -11.56 27.90
CA GLU A 20 -6.43 -11.50 29.15
C GLU A 20 -5.37 -10.39 29.10
N ALA A 21 -4.68 -10.25 27.97
CA ALA A 21 -3.74 -9.16 27.69
C ALA A 21 -4.38 -7.76 27.85
N LEU A 22 -5.58 -7.57 27.30
CA LEU A 22 -6.33 -6.31 27.44
C LEU A 22 -6.78 -6.06 28.88
N LYS A 23 -7.18 -7.13 29.58
CA LYS A 23 -7.62 -7.07 30.98
C LYS A 23 -6.49 -6.73 31.95
N GLN A 24 -5.28 -7.26 31.71
CA GLN A 24 -4.10 -6.94 32.54
C GLN A 24 -3.75 -5.44 32.48
N GLN A 25 -3.95 -4.80 31.34
CA GLN A 25 -3.62 -3.38 31.14
C GLN A 25 -4.73 -2.43 31.63
N ASP A 26 -6.00 -2.83 31.52
CA ASP A 26 -7.14 -2.06 31.99
C ASP A 26 -8.27 -2.99 32.49
N PRO A 27 -8.28 -3.33 33.78
CA PRO A 27 -9.31 -4.19 34.37
C PRO A 27 -10.72 -3.61 34.30
N GLU A 28 -10.87 -2.28 34.36
CA GLU A 28 -12.16 -1.59 34.39
C GLU A 28 -12.83 -1.56 33.00
N HIS A 29 -12.03 -1.50 31.92
CA HIS A 29 -12.53 -1.50 30.54
C HIS A 29 -12.00 -2.69 29.73
N ALA A 30 -11.87 -3.84 30.38
CA ALA A 30 -11.41 -5.08 29.78
C ALA A 30 -12.35 -5.53 28.65
N ALA A 31 -11.78 -5.77 27.48
CA ALA A 31 -12.55 -6.31 26.36
C ALA A 31 -12.84 -7.80 26.61
N SER A 32 -14.12 -8.17 26.55
CA SER A 32 -14.50 -9.58 26.60
C SER A 32 -14.13 -10.31 25.30
N THR A 33 -14.03 -11.63 25.36
CA THR A 33 -13.88 -12.48 24.16
C THR A 33 -15.00 -12.22 23.15
N ALA A 34 -16.22 -11.96 23.62
CA ALA A 34 -17.35 -11.54 22.78
C ALA A 34 -17.12 -10.20 22.08
N ALA A 35 -16.46 -9.24 22.73
CA ALA A 35 -16.07 -7.98 22.09
C ALA A 35 -15.05 -8.20 20.98
N ILE A 36 -14.07 -9.08 21.21
CA ILE A 36 -13.05 -9.46 20.21
C ILE A 36 -13.71 -10.12 18.99
N TYR A 37 -14.64 -11.05 19.19
CA TYR A 37 -15.41 -11.63 18.07
C TYR A 37 -16.19 -10.57 17.29
N LYS A 38 -16.80 -9.59 17.99
CA LYS A 38 -17.47 -8.46 17.31
C LYS A 38 -16.50 -7.57 16.53
N TRP A 39 -15.27 -7.39 16.98
CA TRP A 39 -14.24 -6.65 16.23
C TRP A 39 -13.80 -7.42 14.99
N ARG A 40 -13.60 -8.73 15.15
CA ARG A 40 -13.30 -9.65 14.05
C ARG A 40 -14.34 -9.54 12.93
N THR A 41 -15.63 -9.63 13.27
CA THR A 41 -16.72 -9.48 12.29
C THR A 41 -16.75 -8.09 11.65
N ARG A 42 -16.40 -7.03 12.40
CA ARG A 42 -16.39 -5.65 11.90
C ARG A 42 -15.09 -5.25 11.17
N GLY A 43 -14.06 -6.10 11.18
CA GLY A 43 -12.73 -5.77 10.64
C GLY A 43 -12.08 -4.54 11.30
N SER A 44 -12.50 -4.20 12.52
CA SER A 44 -12.08 -2.97 13.21
C SER A 44 -12.20 -3.10 14.74
N LEU A 45 -11.29 -2.45 15.46
CA LEU A 45 -11.35 -2.31 16.91
C LEU A 45 -11.22 -0.83 17.33
N PRO A 46 -11.71 -0.46 18.53
CA PRO A 46 -11.55 0.88 19.06
C PRO A 46 -10.08 1.29 19.19
N LEU A 47 -9.76 2.54 18.84
CA LEU A 47 -8.40 3.07 18.89
C LEU A 47 -7.75 2.93 20.27
N ALA A 48 -8.52 3.17 21.34
CA ALA A 48 -8.04 3.01 22.71
C ALA A 48 -7.59 1.57 23.02
N GLN A 49 -8.25 0.57 22.44
CA GLN A 49 -7.88 -0.83 22.59
C GLN A 49 -6.63 -1.14 21.75
N LEU A 50 -6.50 -0.55 20.56
CA LEU A 50 -5.31 -0.69 19.72
C LEU A 50 -4.05 -0.11 20.40
N GLN A 51 -4.16 1.09 20.96
CA GLN A 51 -3.06 1.75 21.69
C GLN A 51 -2.58 0.90 22.88
N LYS A 52 -3.50 0.26 23.61
CA LYS A 52 -3.17 -0.66 24.70
C LYS A 52 -2.40 -1.87 24.21
N LEU A 53 -2.81 -2.48 23.09
CA LEU A 53 -2.11 -3.62 22.50
C LEU A 53 -0.70 -3.25 22.04
N THR A 54 -0.53 -2.09 21.42
CA THR A 54 0.80 -1.59 21.02
C THR A 54 1.70 -1.40 22.23
N ALA A 55 1.19 -0.77 23.29
CA ALA A 55 1.94 -0.56 24.54
C ALA A 55 2.32 -1.88 25.22
N LEU A 56 1.41 -2.85 25.27
CA LEU A 56 1.67 -4.16 25.84
C LEU A 56 2.74 -4.93 25.04
N ALA A 57 2.62 -4.95 23.72
CA ALA A 57 3.56 -5.63 22.84
C ALA A 57 4.98 -5.05 23.00
N GLN A 58 5.09 -3.72 23.07
CA GLN A 58 6.33 -3.03 23.36
C GLN A 58 6.90 -3.39 24.75
N ALA A 59 6.08 -3.44 25.79
CA ALA A 59 6.50 -3.85 27.13
C ALA A 59 7.00 -5.31 27.19
N GLN A 60 6.47 -6.18 26.33
CA GLN A 60 6.89 -7.58 26.19
C GLN A 60 8.12 -7.77 25.27
N GLY A 61 8.75 -6.68 24.81
CA GLY A 61 9.91 -6.73 23.92
C GLY A 61 9.58 -7.19 22.50
N ARG A 62 8.29 -7.19 22.13
CA ARG A 62 7.80 -7.55 20.79
C ARG A 62 7.01 -6.36 20.24
N PRO A 63 7.66 -5.33 19.68
CA PRO A 63 6.92 -4.16 19.19
C PRO A 63 5.90 -4.54 18.12
N LEU A 64 4.71 -3.95 18.19
CA LEU A 64 3.62 -4.16 17.24
C LEU A 64 3.72 -3.13 16.11
N ASP A 65 4.15 -3.54 14.92
CA ASP A 65 4.06 -2.69 13.72
C ASP A 65 2.63 -2.73 13.17
N LEU A 66 1.88 -1.64 13.35
CA LEU A 66 0.49 -1.52 12.90
C LEU A 66 0.33 -1.74 11.38
N ASN A 67 1.35 -1.37 10.59
CA ASN A 67 1.31 -1.57 9.13
C ASN A 67 1.29 -3.05 8.76
N ALA A 68 1.88 -3.92 9.60
CA ALA A 68 1.85 -5.37 9.38
C ALA A 68 0.46 -5.99 9.57
N PHE A 69 -0.49 -5.27 10.20
CA PHE A 69 -1.84 -5.74 10.48
C PHE A 69 -2.92 -4.99 9.71
N ILE A 70 -2.57 -4.02 8.88
CA ILE A 70 -3.55 -3.42 7.98
C ILE A 70 -3.66 -4.33 6.76
N HIS A 71 -4.86 -4.80 6.45
CA HIS A 71 -5.13 -5.38 5.14
C HIS A 71 -4.95 -4.25 4.11
N GLN A 72 -3.75 -4.16 3.53
CA GLN A 72 -3.59 -3.60 2.21
C GLN A 72 -4.47 -4.49 1.32
N GLN A 73 -5.56 -3.96 0.78
CA GLN A 73 -6.57 -4.74 0.06
C GLN A 73 -5.90 -5.69 -0.93
N ALA A 74 -5.90 -6.98 -0.59
CA ALA A 74 -5.72 -8.05 -1.55
C ALA A 74 -7.14 -8.47 -1.99
N GLU A 75 -7.82 -7.60 -2.73
CA GLU A 75 -9.05 -7.99 -3.43
C GLU A 75 -8.76 -8.03 -4.94
N LEU A 76 -8.58 -9.27 -5.43
CA LEU A 76 -8.69 -9.72 -6.82
C LEU A 76 -7.76 -9.03 -7.85
N GLU A 77 -6.49 -9.41 -7.89
CA GLU A 77 -5.74 -9.38 -9.16
C GLU A 77 -5.72 -10.79 -9.75
N LYS A 78 -6.74 -11.04 -10.56
CA LYS A 78 -6.69 -12.00 -11.65
C LYS A 78 -5.47 -11.65 -12.52
N ASN A 79 -4.33 -12.27 -12.23
CA ASN A 79 -3.09 -12.18 -13.01
C ASN A 79 -2.64 -10.75 -13.35
N THR A 80 -2.12 -10.00 -12.37
CA THR A 80 -1.27 -8.85 -12.68
C THR A 80 0.06 -9.08 -11.96
N MET A 81 1.10 -9.43 -12.73
CA MET A 81 2.45 -9.07 -12.30
C MET A 81 2.43 -7.62 -11.86
N ASN A 82 3.12 -7.24 -10.79
CA ASN A 82 3.33 -5.85 -10.39
C ASN A 82 3.57 -4.92 -11.62
N THR A 83 2.53 -4.22 -12.09
CA THR A 83 2.61 -3.29 -13.25
C THR A 83 2.44 -1.84 -12.85
N ASN A 84 2.78 -1.44 -11.62
CA ASN A 84 2.98 -0.02 -11.29
C ASN A 84 4.44 0.36 -11.04
N ASN A 85 5.37 -0.51 -11.47
CA ASN A 85 6.76 -0.14 -11.71
C ASN A 85 7.02 0.04 -13.21
N ARG A 86 6.04 0.54 -13.97
CA ARG A 86 6.21 0.88 -15.39
C ARG A 86 7.14 2.09 -15.47
N VAL A 87 8.35 1.87 -15.98
CA VAL A 87 9.25 2.97 -16.36
C VAL A 87 8.60 3.69 -17.53
N ILE A 88 8.37 4.99 -17.38
CA ILE A 88 7.86 5.86 -18.44
C ILE A 88 9.07 6.47 -19.15
N ILE A 89 9.15 6.27 -20.46
CA ILE A 89 10.18 6.84 -21.32
C ILE A 89 9.64 8.18 -21.86
N PHE A 90 10.21 9.28 -21.37
CA PHE A 90 9.98 10.63 -21.87
C PHE A 90 11.15 11.04 -22.76
N ASP A 91 10.86 11.34 -24.04
CA ASP A 91 11.86 11.67 -25.05
C ASP A 91 11.76 13.14 -25.47
N THR A 92 12.90 13.84 -25.52
CA THR A 92 13.00 15.25 -25.91
C THR A 92 13.61 15.47 -27.30
N THR A 93 13.90 14.40 -28.04
CA THR A 93 14.66 14.46 -29.30
C THR A 93 14.03 15.41 -30.31
N MET A 94 12.71 15.44 -30.42
CA MET A 94 12.01 16.29 -31.38
C MET A 94 12.08 17.78 -30.98
N ARG A 95 11.83 18.10 -29.71
CA ARG A 95 11.99 19.47 -29.19
C ARG A 95 13.43 19.98 -29.35
N ASP A 96 14.41 19.18 -28.96
CA ASP A 96 15.83 19.57 -29.00
C ASP A 96 16.32 19.71 -30.45
N GLY A 97 15.82 18.86 -31.35
CA GLY A 97 16.04 18.96 -32.79
C GLY A 97 15.54 20.29 -33.37
N GLU A 98 14.28 20.65 -33.10
CA GLU A 98 13.69 21.92 -33.57
C GLU A 98 14.38 23.17 -33.03
N GLN A 99 14.97 23.10 -31.85
CA GLN A 99 15.72 24.22 -31.24
C GLN A 99 17.14 24.35 -31.81
N SER A 100 17.63 23.34 -32.51
CA SER A 100 18.96 23.37 -33.13
C SER A 100 18.92 24.20 -34.43
N PRO A 101 19.89 25.12 -34.64
CA PRO A 101 19.93 25.93 -35.84
C PRO A 101 19.95 25.07 -37.12
N GLY A 102 18.99 25.31 -38.02
CA GLY A 102 18.90 24.62 -39.30
C GLY A 102 18.28 23.21 -39.24
N ALA A 103 17.76 22.79 -38.09
CA ALA A 103 17.14 21.47 -37.89
C ALA A 103 15.60 21.53 -37.73
N SER A 104 14.96 22.57 -38.28
CA SER A 104 13.50 22.67 -38.32
C SER A 104 12.89 21.52 -39.11
N MET A 105 11.81 20.94 -38.58
CA MET A 105 11.11 19.82 -39.21
C MET A 105 9.73 20.25 -39.68
N THR A 106 9.38 19.79 -40.87
CA THR A 106 8.01 19.85 -41.37
C THR A 106 7.11 18.93 -40.56
N LYS A 107 5.79 19.15 -40.65
CA LYS A 107 4.79 18.28 -40.01
C LYS A 107 4.96 16.80 -40.41
N GLU A 108 5.32 16.55 -41.67
CA GLU A 108 5.52 15.19 -42.20
C GLU A 108 6.76 14.53 -41.62
N GLU A 109 7.85 15.28 -41.46
CA GLU A 109 9.07 14.81 -40.79
C GLU A 109 8.81 14.54 -39.31
N LYS A 110 8.05 15.39 -38.62
CA LYS A 110 7.64 15.16 -37.22
C LYS A 110 6.85 13.87 -37.07
N LEU A 111 5.88 13.63 -37.95
CA LEU A 111 5.11 12.37 -37.97
C LEU A 111 6.00 11.16 -38.25
N ARG A 112 6.99 11.31 -39.14
CA ARG A 112 7.94 10.24 -39.44
C ARG A 112 8.81 9.91 -38.23
N LEU A 113 9.34 10.92 -37.54
CA LEU A 113 10.15 10.74 -36.33
C LEU A 113 9.31 10.18 -35.18
N ALA A 114 8.10 10.69 -34.95
CA ALA A 114 7.20 10.21 -33.90
C ALA A 114 6.89 8.72 -34.04
N ARG A 115 6.65 8.23 -35.27
CA ARG A 115 6.44 6.79 -35.54
C ARG A 115 7.67 5.94 -35.24
N GLN A 116 8.87 6.50 -35.37
CA GLN A 116 10.09 5.77 -35.02
C GLN A 116 10.29 5.73 -33.51
N LEU A 117 10.03 6.84 -32.80
CA LEU A 117 10.05 6.89 -31.34
C LEU A 117 9.00 5.96 -30.71
N GLU A 118 7.79 5.92 -31.28
CA GLU A 118 6.72 4.98 -30.89
C GLU A 118 7.18 3.51 -31.02
N LYS A 119 7.82 3.15 -32.15
CA LYS A 119 8.37 1.80 -32.36
C LYS A 119 9.48 1.43 -31.39
N LEU A 120 10.21 2.42 -30.85
CA LEU A 120 11.25 2.22 -29.83
C LEU A 120 10.66 2.08 -28.42
N GLY A 121 9.34 2.25 -28.26
CA GLY A 121 8.66 2.14 -26.97
C GLY A 121 8.69 3.42 -26.14
N VAL A 122 8.88 4.59 -26.77
CA VAL A 122 8.73 5.88 -26.08
C VAL A 122 7.27 6.09 -25.68
N ASP A 123 7.04 6.48 -24.42
CA ASP A 123 5.70 6.70 -23.89
C ASP A 123 5.21 8.13 -24.12
N VAL A 124 6.11 9.11 -24.03
CA VAL A 124 5.80 10.54 -24.19
C VAL A 124 6.88 11.21 -25.03
N ILE A 125 6.45 11.93 -26.07
CA ILE A 125 7.34 12.69 -26.96
C ILE A 125 7.09 14.18 -26.73
N GLU A 126 8.14 14.92 -26.39
CA GLU A 126 8.13 16.40 -26.35
C GLU A 126 8.49 16.93 -27.76
N ALA A 127 7.62 17.75 -28.34
CA ALA A 127 7.61 18.07 -29.78
C ALA A 127 7.38 19.56 -30.10
#